data_AF-A0A7Y9S7Z1-F1
#
_entry.id   AF-A0A7Y9S7Z1-F1
#
_cell.length_a   1.000
_cell.length_b   1.000
_cell.length_c   1.000
_cell.angle_alpha   90.00
_cell.angle_beta   90.00
_cell.angle_gamma   90.00
#
_symmetry.space_group_name_H-M   'P 1'
#
loop_
_entity.id
_entity.type
_entity.pdbx_description
1 polymer ?
#
loop_
_entity_poly.entity_id
_entity_poly.type
_entity_poly.pdbx_seq_one_letter_code
_entity_poly.pdbx_strand_id
1 'polypeptide(L)'
;MVDTLIIRWRTESLQRGWRMPTDWHVPEVELIVELLTAEQPLTEAAYALGSARAFYGVGIAESLSDLRVVFDVAGLPIDPDSLQGLAQGWVEANESLAVPSCVDAGTGLSSISHFDSVVRDLNLSDRAEGEQLCLASIRVRGIDDVPSNWFLLAQLGELCMDYFEERTMVYRRHSIDFLLPDQASYRLLLGLCRSELAALGDGVLEPSEPEYRSLRNELDRSVAHRI
;
A
#
# COMPACT_ATOMS: atom_id res chain seq x y z
N MET A 1 27.26 -15.48 1.68
CA MET A 1 26.63 -16.04 2.89
C MET A 1 25.37 -15.25 3.24
N VAL A 2 25.48 -13.92 3.35
CA VAL A 2 24.36 -12.96 3.46
C VAL A 2 23.29 -13.17 2.40
N ASP A 3 23.63 -13.11 1.10
CA ASP A 3 22.66 -13.28 0.00
C ASP A 3 21.89 -14.61 0.06
N THR A 4 22.56 -15.68 0.48
CA THR A 4 21.95 -17.01 0.62
C THR A 4 20.93 -17.04 1.75
N LEU A 5 21.19 -16.34 2.86
CA LEU A 5 20.27 -16.27 3.98
C LEU A 5 19.06 -15.38 3.66
N ILE A 6 19.25 -14.26 2.99
CA ILE A 6 18.14 -13.41 2.50
C ILE A 6 17.21 -14.20 1.58
N ILE A 7 17.76 -14.94 0.61
CA ILE A 7 16.95 -15.75 -0.31
C ILE A 7 16.15 -16.81 0.48
N ARG A 8 16.79 -17.53 1.41
CA ARG A 8 16.10 -18.56 2.20
C ARG A 8 15.03 -17.96 3.11
N TRP A 9 15.32 -16.85 3.79
CA TRP A 9 14.36 -16.13 4.62
C TRP A 9 13.15 -15.71 3.77
N ARG A 10 13.38 -15.07 2.63
CA ARG A 10 12.31 -14.69 1.70
C ARG A 10 11.46 -15.88 1.28
N THR A 11 12.09 -16.96 0.82
CA THR A 11 11.38 -18.16 0.37
C THR A 11 10.47 -18.72 1.46
N GLU A 12 10.98 -18.84 2.68
CA GLU A 12 10.21 -19.38 3.81
C GLU A 12 9.11 -18.42 4.28
N SER A 13 9.35 -17.10 4.27
CA SER A 13 8.34 -16.11 4.63
C SER A 13 7.16 -16.13 3.67
N LEU A 14 7.41 -16.24 2.37
CA LEU A 14 6.37 -16.39 1.35
C LEU A 14 5.58 -17.68 1.55
N GLN A 15 6.24 -18.80 1.85
CA GLN A 15 5.57 -20.07 2.12
C GLN A 15 4.71 -20.02 3.40
N ARG A 16 5.13 -19.24 4.40
CA ARG A 16 4.43 -19.07 5.67
C ARG A 16 3.37 -17.95 5.66
N GLY A 17 3.05 -17.43 4.48
CA GLY A 17 1.90 -16.54 4.29
C GLY A 17 2.22 -15.05 4.32
N TRP A 18 3.46 -14.65 4.07
CA TRP A 18 3.76 -13.27 3.70
C TRP A 18 2.93 -12.87 2.48
N ARG A 19 2.13 -11.81 2.62
CA ARG A 19 0.99 -11.52 1.75
C ARG A 19 1.38 -10.95 0.39
N MET A 20 2.42 -10.12 0.35
CA MET A 20 2.79 -9.36 -0.84
C MET A 20 4.28 -9.58 -1.18
N PRO A 21 4.64 -10.39 -2.18
CA PRO A 21 6.05 -10.72 -2.43
C PRO A 21 6.96 -9.54 -2.75
N THR A 22 6.39 -8.40 -3.16
CA THR A 22 7.10 -7.21 -3.60
C THR A 22 7.39 -6.20 -2.49
N ASP A 23 6.68 -6.26 -1.36
CA ASP A 23 6.96 -5.41 -0.19
C ASP A 23 7.86 -6.10 0.84
N TRP A 24 8.19 -7.38 0.62
CA TRP A 24 9.04 -8.14 1.54
C TRP A 24 10.45 -7.55 1.66
N HIS A 25 11.06 -7.14 0.55
CA HIS A 25 12.45 -6.69 0.55
C HIS A 25 12.56 -5.20 0.87
N VAL A 26 13.20 -4.88 2.00
CA VAL A 26 13.56 -3.53 2.45
C VAL A 26 15.02 -3.52 2.92
N PRO A 27 15.73 -2.38 2.94
CA PRO A 27 17.14 -2.33 3.36
C PRO A 27 17.41 -2.94 4.74
N GLU A 28 16.44 -2.87 5.65
CA GLU A 28 16.55 -3.41 7.01
C GLU A 28 16.60 -4.95 7.03
N VAL A 29 16.12 -5.62 5.99
CA VAL A 29 16.30 -7.08 5.82
C VAL A 29 17.78 -7.41 5.65
N GLU A 30 18.50 -6.64 4.82
CA GLU A 30 19.94 -6.83 4.62
C GLU A 30 20.68 -6.59 5.93
N LEU A 31 20.35 -5.50 6.63
CA LEU A 31 20.95 -5.16 7.94
C LEU A 31 20.74 -6.26 8.98
N ILE A 32 19.53 -6.83 9.08
CA ILE A 32 19.25 -7.96 9.97
C ILE A 32 20.17 -9.14 9.64
N VAL A 33 20.29 -9.50 8.37
CA VAL A 33 21.11 -10.65 7.96
C VAL A 33 22.60 -10.39 8.18
N GLU A 34 23.09 -9.17 7.93
CA GLU A 34 24.47 -8.77 8.21
C GLU A 34 24.80 -8.91 9.69
N LEU A 35 23.98 -8.32 10.57
CA LEU A 35 24.20 -8.37 12.02
C LEU A 35 24.04 -9.80 12.57
N LEU A 36 23.07 -10.56 12.05
CA LEU A 36 22.88 -11.96 12.44
C LEU A 36 24.10 -12.82 12.06
N THR A 37 24.67 -12.59 10.87
CA THR A 37 25.89 -13.29 10.41
C THR A 37 27.12 -12.89 11.23
N ALA A 38 27.15 -11.66 11.74
CA ALA A 38 28.21 -11.14 12.59
C ALA A 38 28.01 -11.42 14.10
N GLU A 39 26.97 -12.20 14.45
CA GLU A 39 26.57 -12.50 15.83
C GLU A 39 26.43 -11.24 16.70
N GLN A 40 25.92 -10.16 16.11
CA GLN A 40 25.67 -8.88 16.78
C GLN A 40 24.22 -8.77 17.28
N PRO A 41 23.96 -7.94 18.30
CA PRO A 41 22.61 -7.63 18.74
C PRO A 41 21.76 -7.06 17.59
N LEU A 42 20.51 -7.53 17.44
CA LEU A 42 19.63 -7.10 16.35
C LEU A 42 18.57 -6.09 16.78
N THR A 43 18.44 -5.77 18.07
CA THR A 43 17.34 -4.95 18.61
C THR A 43 17.06 -3.68 17.80
N GLU A 44 18.11 -2.91 17.49
CA GLU A 44 18.00 -1.67 16.70
C GLU A 44 17.65 -1.93 15.22
N ALA A 45 18.22 -2.97 14.61
CA ALA A 45 17.89 -3.34 13.24
C ALA A 45 16.45 -3.90 13.15
N ALA A 46 16.00 -4.61 14.18
CA ALA A 46 14.64 -5.12 14.28
C ALA A 46 13.66 -3.98 14.48
N TYR A 47 14.01 -2.97 15.30
CA TYR A 47 13.27 -1.72 15.39
C TYR A 47 13.13 -1.04 14.04
N ALA A 48 14.23 -0.84 13.31
CA ALA A 48 14.19 -0.22 11.99
C ALA A 48 13.32 -1.04 11.02
N LEU A 49 13.44 -2.37 11.02
CA LEU A 49 12.59 -3.25 10.23
C LEU A 49 11.11 -3.06 10.58
N GLY A 50 10.76 -3.04 11.87
CA GLY A 50 9.41 -2.79 12.35
C GLY A 50 8.84 -1.47 11.85
N SER A 51 9.62 -0.40 11.94
CA SER A 51 9.27 0.92 11.43
C SER A 51 9.02 0.92 9.92
N ALA A 52 9.91 0.28 9.15
CA ALA A 52 9.74 0.13 7.70
C ALA A 52 8.48 -0.67 7.35
N ARG A 53 8.22 -1.77 8.07
CA ARG A 53 7.01 -2.58 7.90
C ARG A 53 5.74 -1.77 8.18
N ALA A 54 5.70 -1.00 9.27
CA ALA A 54 4.58 -0.12 9.58
C ALA A 54 4.37 0.94 8.48
N PHE A 55 5.46 1.57 8.01
CA PHE A 55 5.41 2.57 6.94
C PHE A 55 4.82 2.02 5.64
N TYR A 56 5.15 0.77 5.29
CA TYR A 56 4.56 0.08 4.13
C TYR A 56 3.23 -0.63 4.44
N GLY A 57 2.64 -0.38 5.60
CA GLY A 57 1.34 -0.90 5.99
C GLY A 57 1.30 -2.42 6.20
N VAL A 58 2.44 -3.06 6.46
CA VAL A 58 2.49 -4.47 6.83
C VAL A 58 2.02 -4.61 8.27
N GLY A 59 1.15 -5.58 8.55
CA GLY A 59 0.59 -5.77 9.88
C GLY A 59 1.64 -6.22 10.90
N ILE A 60 1.46 -5.86 12.17
CA ILE A 60 2.38 -6.26 13.25
C ILE A 60 2.51 -7.78 13.39
N ALA A 61 1.42 -8.53 13.26
CA ALA A 61 1.43 -9.99 13.37
C ALA A 61 2.23 -10.65 12.23
N GLU A 62 2.09 -10.14 11.01
CA GLU A 62 2.83 -10.58 9.84
C GLU A 62 4.32 -10.26 9.99
N SER A 63 4.65 -9.05 10.46
CA SER A 63 6.02 -8.60 10.72
C SER A 63 6.72 -9.45 11.78
N LEU A 64 6.04 -9.75 12.90
CA LEU A 64 6.57 -10.61 13.96
C LEU A 64 6.74 -12.07 13.49
N SER A 65 5.83 -12.57 12.66
CA SER A 65 5.96 -13.89 12.05
C SER A 65 7.17 -13.96 11.11
N ASP A 66 7.36 -12.95 10.26
CA ASP A 66 8.49 -12.83 9.34
C ASP A 66 9.84 -12.79 10.07
N LEU A 67 9.95 -12.03 11.16
CA LEU A 67 11.16 -12.02 11.98
C LEU A 67 11.43 -13.39 12.62
N ARG A 68 10.40 -14.16 13.00
CA ARG A 68 10.61 -15.54 13.48
C ARG A 68 11.13 -16.47 12.38
N VAL A 69 10.77 -16.23 11.12
CA VAL A 69 11.28 -17.03 9.99
C VAL A 69 12.80 -16.88 9.86
N VAL A 70 13.37 -15.69 10.02
CA VAL A 70 14.84 -15.55 9.87
C VAL A 70 15.59 -16.33 10.93
N PHE A 71 15.12 -16.35 12.19
CA PHE A 71 15.71 -17.16 13.25
C PHE A 71 15.62 -18.66 12.94
N ASP A 72 14.46 -19.14 12.46
CA ASP A 72 14.29 -20.53 12.05
C ASP A 72 15.24 -20.92 10.90
N VAL A 73 15.35 -20.07 9.89
CA VAL A 73 16.21 -20.31 8.71
C VAL A 73 17.69 -20.27 9.07
N ALA A 74 18.08 -19.40 10.00
CA ALA A 74 19.43 -19.33 10.55
C ALA A 74 19.73 -20.46 11.53
N GLY A 75 18.72 -21.22 11.98
CA GLY A 75 18.88 -22.27 12.97
C GLY A 75 19.23 -21.74 14.36
N LEU A 76 18.77 -20.52 14.69
CA LEU A 76 19.05 -19.82 15.93
C LEU A 76 17.80 -19.75 16.81
N PRO A 77 17.94 -19.72 18.15
CA PRO A 77 16.81 -19.43 19.02
C PRO A 77 16.29 -18.01 18.74
N ILE A 78 14.98 -17.84 18.88
CA ILE A 78 14.35 -16.51 18.79
C ILE A 78 14.89 -15.63 19.91
N ASP A 79 15.33 -14.42 19.55
CA ASP A 79 15.73 -13.38 20.49
C ASP A 79 14.51 -12.51 20.89
N PRO A 80 14.09 -12.52 22.17
CA PRO A 80 12.98 -11.70 22.65
C PRO A 80 13.21 -10.19 22.48
N ASP A 81 14.45 -9.72 22.63
CA ASP A 81 14.77 -8.28 22.54
C ASP A 81 14.60 -7.78 21.10
N SER A 82 14.95 -8.61 20.11
CA SER A 82 14.66 -8.35 18.70
C SER A 82 13.17 -8.28 18.40
N LEU A 83 12.35 -9.19 18.95
CA LEU A 83 10.90 -9.14 18.79
C LEU A 83 10.29 -7.87 19.41
N GLN A 84 10.78 -7.49 20.59
CA GLN A 84 10.36 -6.26 21.25
C GLN A 84 10.78 -5.02 20.44
N GLY A 85 12.02 -4.98 19.95
CA GLY A 85 12.53 -3.90 19.11
C GLY A 85 11.65 -3.70 17.88
N LEU A 86 11.34 -4.79 17.15
CA LEU A 86 10.44 -4.75 16.01
C LEU A 86 9.06 -4.21 16.36
N ALA A 87 8.46 -4.71 17.45
CA ALA A 87 7.14 -4.24 17.87
C ALA A 87 7.15 -2.76 18.22
N GLN A 88 8.20 -2.28 18.88
CA GLN A 88 8.34 -0.88 19.26
C GLN A 88 8.48 0.03 18.03
N GLY A 89 9.38 -0.29 17.10
CA GLY A 89 9.55 0.49 15.87
C GLY A 89 8.28 0.52 15.03
N TRP A 90 7.57 -0.61 14.95
CA TRP A 90 6.28 -0.68 14.29
C TRP A 90 5.25 0.26 14.92
N VAL A 91 5.10 0.24 16.26
CA VAL A 91 4.16 1.10 16.99
C VAL A 91 4.51 2.57 16.82
N GLU A 92 5.77 2.96 17.06
CA GLU A 92 6.19 4.35 16.98
C GLU A 92 6.04 4.93 15.56
N ALA A 93 6.37 4.15 14.53
CA ALA A 93 6.15 4.56 13.14
C ALA A 93 4.64 4.67 12.84
N ASN A 94 3.83 3.72 13.29
CA ASN A 94 2.38 3.75 13.08
C ASN A 94 1.69 4.91 13.83
N GLU A 95 2.14 5.25 15.04
CA GLU A 95 1.68 6.41 15.80
C GLU A 95 2.15 7.73 15.18
N SER A 96 3.38 7.77 14.65
CA SER A 96 3.91 8.94 13.95
C SER A 96 3.20 9.22 12.63
N LEU A 97 2.56 8.20 12.04
CA LEU A 97 1.71 8.32 10.86
C LEU A 97 0.28 8.80 11.18
N ALA A 98 -0.05 9.04 12.45
CA ALA A 98 -1.42 9.23 12.91
C ALA A 98 -1.66 10.61 13.57
N VAL A 99 -2.41 11.47 12.88
CA VAL A 99 -3.84 11.51 13.22
C VAL A 99 -4.50 10.60 12.18
N PRO A 100 -4.97 9.39 12.54
CA PRO A 100 -5.42 8.45 11.54
C PRO A 100 -6.83 8.87 11.14
N SER A 101 -6.90 9.85 10.26
CA SER A 101 -8.13 10.12 9.53
C SER A 101 -8.27 9.04 8.46
N CYS A 102 -9.45 8.43 8.40
CA CYS A 102 -9.82 7.61 7.23
C CYS A 102 -10.00 8.47 5.98
N VAL A 103 -9.93 9.79 6.14
CA VAL A 103 -10.19 10.82 5.14
C VAL A 103 -8.94 11.65 4.89
N ASP A 104 -8.55 11.80 3.64
CA ASP A 104 -7.53 12.75 3.20
C ASP A 104 -8.05 14.19 3.36
N ALA A 105 -7.30 15.05 4.06
CA ALA A 105 -7.75 16.40 4.36
C ALA A 105 -7.80 17.34 3.15
N GLY A 106 -7.07 17.02 2.07
CA GLY A 106 -7.03 17.84 0.87
C GLY A 106 -8.22 17.59 -0.06
N THR A 107 -8.65 16.34 -0.18
CA THR A 107 -9.69 15.91 -1.12
C THR A 107 -11.00 15.48 -0.44
N GLY A 108 -10.97 15.07 0.83
CA GLY A 108 -12.12 14.44 1.46
C GLY A 108 -12.34 12.99 1.04
N LEU A 109 -11.47 12.41 0.20
CA LEU A 109 -11.50 11.00 -0.19
C LEU A 109 -10.82 10.13 0.87
N SER A 110 -10.76 8.81 0.66
CA SER A 110 -10.05 7.94 1.60
C SER A 110 -8.57 8.32 1.72
N SER A 111 -8.04 8.24 2.94
CA SER A 111 -6.59 8.24 3.12
C SER A 111 -5.97 7.00 2.48
N ILE A 112 -4.71 7.09 2.07
CA ILE A 112 -3.98 6.00 1.39
C ILE A 112 -4.01 4.73 2.24
N SER A 113 -3.71 4.85 3.54
CA SER A 113 -3.70 3.72 4.46
C SER A 113 -5.08 3.07 4.62
N HIS A 114 -6.15 3.87 4.63
CA HIS A 114 -7.51 3.32 4.70
C HIS A 114 -7.86 2.55 3.43
N PHE A 115 -7.60 3.14 2.27
CA PHE A 115 -7.89 2.53 0.97
C PHE A 115 -7.10 1.23 0.75
N ASP A 116 -5.79 1.22 1.05
CA ASP A 116 -4.96 0.03 0.89
C ASP A 116 -5.41 -1.10 1.84
N SER A 117 -5.89 -0.77 3.05
CA SER A 117 -6.50 -1.76 3.95
C SER A 117 -7.77 -2.35 3.36
N VAL A 118 -8.66 -1.53 2.80
CA VAL A 118 -9.91 -1.98 2.15
C VAL A 118 -9.60 -2.89 0.95
N VAL A 119 -8.66 -2.49 0.08
CA VAL A 119 -8.23 -3.31 -1.06
C VAL A 119 -7.67 -4.65 -0.60
N ARG A 120 -6.83 -4.66 0.44
CA ARG A 120 -6.24 -5.88 0.99
C ARG A 120 -7.29 -6.81 1.58
N ASP A 121 -8.20 -6.28 2.39
CA ASP A 121 -9.28 -7.06 3.02
C ASP A 121 -10.19 -7.70 1.97
N LEU A 122 -10.50 -6.95 0.91
CA LEU A 122 -11.33 -7.43 -0.20
C LEU A 122 -10.61 -8.43 -1.11
N ASN A 123 -9.28 -8.35 -1.23
CA ASN A 123 -8.46 -9.34 -1.93
C ASN A 123 -8.33 -10.66 -1.15
N LEU A 124 -8.23 -10.60 0.18
CA LEU A 124 -8.10 -11.78 1.04
C LEU A 124 -9.42 -12.54 1.22
N SER A 125 -10.55 -11.88 0.95
CA SER A 125 -11.87 -12.48 1.05
C SER A 125 -12.07 -13.51 -0.07
N ASP A 126 -12.21 -14.79 0.27
CA ASP A 126 -12.55 -15.87 -0.67
C ASP A 126 -14.00 -15.68 -1.14
N ARG A 127 -14.17 -14.84 -2.17
CA ARG A 127 -15.49 -14.49 -2.70
C ARG A 127 -16.00 -15.65 -3.54
N ALA A 128 -16.79 -16.51 -2.89
CA ALA A 128 -17.42 -17.68 -3.50
C ALA A 128 -18.44 -17.35 -4.61
N GLU A 129 -18.98 -16.12 -4.71
CA GLU A 129 -20.01 -15.82 -5.74
C GLU A 129 -20.27 -14.31 -6.01
N GLY A 130 -19.39 -13.40 -5.55
CA GLY A 130 -19.62 -11.95 -5.61
C GLY A 130 -18.88 -11.23 -6.74
N GLU A 131 -19.51 -10.20 -7.32
CA GLU A 131 -19.03 -9.32 -8.39
C GLU A 131 -17.50 -9.15 -8.45
N GLN A 132 -16.92 -9.40 -9.62
CA GLN A 132 -15.50 -9.15 -9.86
C GLN A 132 -15.21 -7.67 -9.66
N LEU A 133 -14.28 -7.34 -8.77
CA LEU A 133 -13.81 -5.98 -8.55
C LEU A 133 -12.61 -5.68 -9.44
N CYS A 134 -12.50 -4.42 -9.85
CA CYS A 134 -11.35 -3.88 -10.53
C CYS A 134 -10.85 -2.60 -9.83
N LEU A 135 -9.56 -2.35 -9.95
CA LEU A 135 -8.99 -1.05 -9.69
C LEU A 135 -8.99 -0.26 -11.00
N ALA A 136 -9.64 0.90 -11.01
CA ALA A 136 -9.55 1.86 -12.09
C ALA A 136 -8.71 3.05 -11.64
N SER A 137 -7.83 3.55 -12.50
CA SER A 137 -6.98 4.70 -12.20
C SER A 137 -7.15 5.80 -13.24
N ILE A 138 -7.34 7.04 -12.78
CA ILE A 138 -7.35 8.24 -13.60
C ILE A 138 -6.19 9.12 -13.13
N ARG A 139 -5.18 9.32 -13.99
CA ARG A 139 -4.10 10.27 -13.72
C ARG A 139 -4.59 11.68 -13.98
N VAL A 140 -4.36 12.60 -13.06
CA VAL A 140 -4.81 13.99 -13.12
C VAL A 140 -3.60 14.91 -13.06
N ARG A 141 -3.29 15.59 -14.17
CA ARG A 141 -2.21 16.60 -14.23
C ARG A 141 -2.78 18.02 -14.07
N GLY A 142 -1.91 19.00 -13.87
CA GLY A 142 -2.26 20.41 -13.76
C GLY A 142 -2.55 20.89 -12.33
N ILE A 143 -2.71 19.97 -11.36
CA ILE A 143 -3.03 20.34 -9.97
C ILE A 143 -1.93 21.21 -9.34
N ASP A 144 -0.65 20.88 -9.55
CA ASP A 144 0.46 21.62 -8.94
C ASP A 144 0.77 22.95 -9.64
N ASP A 145 0.27 23.12 -10.86
CA ASP A 145 0.47 24.33 -11.66
C ASP A 145 -0.46 25.47 -11.20
N VAL A 146 -1.44 25.17 -10.35
CA VAL A 146 -2.44 26.12 -9.84
C VAL A 146 -2.03 26.65 -8.46
N PRO A 147 -1.92 27.99 -8.29
CA PRO A 147 -1.80 28.59 -6.97
C PRO A 147 -3.01 28.22 -6.09
N SER A 148 -2.80 27.84 -4.84
CA SER A 148 -3.87 27.35 -3.95
C SER A 148 -4.54 26.05 -4.45
N ASN A 149 -3.73 25.10 -4.93
CA ASN A 149 -4.14 23.76 -5.34
C ASN A 149 -5.06 23.02 -4.34
N TRP A 150 -5.01 23.35 -3.05
CA TRP A 150 -5.88 22.78 -2.01
C TRP A 150 -7.37 22.97 -2.32
N PHE A 151 -7.78 24.09 -2.91
CA PHE A 151 -9.19 24.32 -3.27
C PHE A 151 -9.62 23.42 -4.43
N LEU A 152 -8.73 23.24 -5.41
CA LEU A 152 -8.95 22.36 -6.55
C LEU A 152 -8.97 20.88 -6.14
N LEU A 153 -8.13 20.50 -5.17
CA LEU A 153 -8.16 19.16 -4.56
C LEU A 153 -9.49 18.91 -3.84
N ALA A 154 -10.01 19.89 -3.10
CA ALA A 154 -11.30 19.76 -2.43
C ALA A 154 -12.45 19.59 -3.45
N GLN A 155 -12.48 20.42 -4.50
CA GLN A 155 -13.47 20.31 -5.58
C GLN A 155 -13.39 18.99 -6.33
N LEU A 156 -12.18 18.49 -6.58
CA LEU A 156 -11.95 17.19 -7.21
C LEU A 156 -12.57 16.06 -6.38
N GLY A 157 -12.35 16.07 -5.06
CA GLY A 157 -12.90 15.05 -4.19
C GLY A 157 -14.41 15.14 -4.04
N GLU A 158 -14.96 16.35 -3.89
CA GLU A 158 -16.43 16.58 -3.90
C GLU A 158 -17.06 16.02 -5.18
N LEU A 159 -16.51 16.35 -6.35
CA LEU A 159 -16.99 15.85 -7.63
C LEU A 159 -16.94 14.32 -7.69
N CYS A 160 -15.86 13.70 -7.23
CA CYS A 160 -15.77 12.24 -7.24
C CYS A 160 -16.83 11.59 -6.33
N MET A 161 -17.11 12.21 -5.18
CA MET A 161 -18.13 11.74 -4.23
C MET A 161 -19.57 11.85 -4.75
N ASP A 162 -19.83 12.70 -5.76
CA ASP A 162 -21.13 12.73 -6.45
C ASP A 162 -21.40 11.44 -7.26
N TYR A 163 -20.34 10.70 -7.62
CA TYR A 163 -20.44 9.48 -8.44
C TYR A 163 -20.23 8.19 -7.64
N PHE A 164 -19.36 8.21 -6.63
CA PHE A 164 -18.92 6.99 -5.95
C PHE A 164 -18.79 7.19 -4.43
N GLU A 165 -18.76 6.09 -3.68
CA GLU A 165 -18.59 6.14 -2.23
C GLU A 165 -17.15 6.51 -1.85
N GLU A 166 -16.98 7.43 -0.90
CA GLU A 166 -15.70 7.95 -0.39
C GLU A 166 -14.66 6.84 -0.10
N ARG A 167 -15.12 5.73 0.51
CA ARG A 167 -14.28 4.59 0.92
C ARG A 167 -13.68 3.80 -0.23
N THR A 168 -14.19 4.01 -1.43
CA THR A 168 -13.79 3.30 -2.65
C THR A 168 -12.85 4.13 -3.52
N MET A 169 -12.37 5.27 -3.03
CA MET A 169 -11.52 6.18 -3.80
C MET A 169 -10.35 6.70 -2.98
N VAL A 170 -9.20 6.83 -3.61
CA VAL A 170 -8.00 7.45 -3.02
C VAL A 170 -7.33 8.37 -4.03
N TYR A 171 -6.86 9.52 -3.56
CA TYR A 171 -5.94 10.35 -4.32
C TYR A 171 -4.49 10.07 -3.88
N ARG A 172 -3.65 9.63 -4.82
CA ARG A 172 -2.22 9.38 -4.58
C ARG A 172 -1.39 9.69 -5.83
N ARG A 173 -0.27 10.41 -5.66
CA ARG A 173 0.70 10.69 -6.73
C ARG A 173 0.07 11.18 -8.05
N HIS A 174 -0.84 12.15 -7.99
CA HIS A 174 -1.54 12.68 -9.18
C HIS A 174 -2.41 11.64 -9.89
N SER A 175 -2.91 10.65 -9.17
CA SER A 175 -3.88 9.67 -9.64
C SER A 175 -5.02 9.57 -8.65
N ILE A 176 -6.24 9.44 -9.17
CA ILE A 176 -7.39 8.99 -8.41
C ILE A 176 -7.59 7.52 -8.74
N ASP A 177 -7.50 6.68 -7.73
CA ASP A 177 -7.75 5.25 -7.87
C ASP A 177 -9.12 4.91 -7.28
N PHE A 178 -9.87 4.09 -8.00
CA PHE A 178 -11.25 3.71 -7.70
C PHE A 178 -11.34 2.19 -7.58
N LEU A 179 -11.95 1.71 -6.50
CA LEU A 179 -12.25 0.30 -6.29
C LEU A 179 -13.72 0.03 -6.62
N LEU A 180 -13.98 -0.57 -7.78
CA LEU A 180 -15.34 -0.66 -8.33
C LEU A 180 -15.66 -2.07 -8.85
N PRO A 181 -16.94 -2.45 -8.93
CA PRO A 181 -17.36 -3.62 -9.70
C PRO A 181 -16.96 -3.48 -11.18
N ASP A 182 -16.45 -4.55 -11.78
CA ASP A 182 -16.11 -4.62 -13.21
C ASP A 182 -17.39 -4.78 -14.06
N GLN A 183 -18.17 -3.71 -14.12
CA GLN A 183 -19.42 -3.64 -14.86
C GLN A 183 -19.46 -2.42 -15.77
N ALA A 184 -20.21 -2.52 -16.87
CA ALA A 184 -20.33 -1.44 -17.85
C ALA A 184 -20.92 -0.14 -17.26
N SER A 185 -21.82 -0.24 -16.28
CA SER A 185 -22.40 0.91 -15.57
C SER A 185 -21.33 1.77 -14.88
N TYR A 186 -20.43 1.15 -14.13
CA TYR A 186 -19.34 1.85 -13.43
C TYR A 186 -18.31 2.44 -14.40
N ARG A 187 -18.06 1.77 -15.54
CA ARG A 187 -17.20 2.31 -16.62
C ARG A 187 -17.80 3.58 -17.24
N LEU A 188 -19.13 3.62 -17.41
CA LEU A 188 -19.83 4.83 -17.88
C LEU A 188 -19.75 5.97 -16.85
N LEU A 189 -19.99 5.67 -15.56
CA LEU A 189 -19.87 6.65 -14.48
C LEU A 189 -18.45 7.23 -14.40
N LEU A 190 -17.42 6.39 -14.54
CA LEU A 190 -16.02 6.86 -14.60
C LEU A 190 -15.77 7.79 -15.79
N GLY A 191 -16.38 7.50 -16.96
CA GLY A 191 -16.29 8.36 -18.12
C GLY A 191 -16.92 9.75 -17.89
N LEU A 192 -18.08 9.79 -17.22
CA LEU A 192 -18.76 11.03 -16.86
C LEU A 192 -17.96 11.82 -15.81
N CYS A 193 -17.58 11.17 -14.71
CA CYS A 193 -16.73 11.74 -13.67
C CYS A 193 -15.44 12.33 -14.27
N ARG A 194 -14.74 11.59 -15.13
CA ARG A 194 -13.56 12.10 -15.85
C ARG A 194 -13.86 13.36 -16.68
N SER A 195 -14.98 13.36 -17.42
CA SER A 195 -15.35 14.50 -18.24
C SER A 195 -15.59 15.75 -17.40
N GLU A 196 -16.17 15.61 -16.21
CA GLU A 196 -16.41 16.74 -15.31
C GLU A 196 -15.13 17.14 -14.56
N LEU A 197 -14.26 16.19 -14.20
CA LEU A 197 -12.91 16.48 -13.68
C LEU A 197 -12.12 17.37 -14.66
N ALA A 198 -12.22 17.10 -15.97
CA ALA A 198 -11.58 17.91 -17.00
C ALA A 198 -12.16 19.34 -17.12
N ALA A 199 -13.35 19.60 -16.55
CA ALA A 199 -13.96 20.91 -16.53
C ALA A 199 -13.64 21.71 -15.25
N LEU A 200 -13.07 21.06 -14.22
CA LEU A 200 -12.69 21.73 -12.97
C LEU A 200 -11.55 22.74 -13.18
N GLY A 201 -11.53 23.78 -12.33
CA GLY A 201 -10.47 24.78 -12.32
C GLY A 201 -10.30 25.47 -13.67
N ASP A 202 -11.41 25.77 -14.36
CA ASP A 202 -11.45 26.34 -15.71
C ASP A 202 -10.74 25.47 -16.77
N GLY A 203 -10.74 24.15 -16.56
CA GLY A 203 -10.15 23.18 -17.50
C GLY A 203 -8.63 23.06 -17.41
N VAL A 204 -8.03 23.47 -16.29
CA VAL A 204 -6.60 23.28 -16.03
C VAL A 204 -6.24 21.80 -15.79
N LEU A 205 -7.21 21.00 -15.35
CA LEU A 205 -6.98 19.58 -15.11
C LEU A 205 -6.99 18.78 -16.42
N GLU A 206 -5.98 17.92 -16.56
CA GLU A 206 -5.88 16.98 -17.69
C GLU A 206 -6.02 15.53 -17.18
N PRO A 207 -7.25 15.04 -16.95
CA PRO A 207 -7.47 13.66 -16.54
C PRO A 207 -7.26 12.69 -17.70
N SER A 208 -6.51 11.61 -17.46
CA SER A 208 -6.28 10.55 -18.45
C SER A 208 -7.53 9.70 -18.69
N GLU A 209 -7.53 8.94 -19.79
CA GLU A 209 -8.46 7.82 -19.91
C GLU A 209 -8.29 6.84 -18.71
N PRO A 210 -9.38 6.23 -18.20
CA PRO A 210 -9.29 5.33 -17.07
C PRO A 210 -8.54 4.04 -17.44
N GLU A 211 -7.52 3.71 -16.67
CA GLU A 211 -6.79 2.45 -16.78
C GLU A 211 -7.42 1.42 -15.82
N TYR A 212 -7.87 0.28 -16.35
CA TYR A 212 -8.52 -0.76 -15.55
C TYR A 212 -7.57 -1.92 -15.27
N ARG A 213 -7.59 -2.40 -14.03
CA ARG A 213 -6.80 -3.55 -13.58
C ARG A 213 -7.70 -4.49 -12.79
N SER A 214 -7.63 -5.78 -13.11
CA SER A 214 -8.28 -6.77 -12.25
C SER A 214 -7.58 -6.77 -10.90
N LEU A 215 -8.36 -6.75 -9.82
CA LEU A 215 -7.82 -6.80 -8.46
C LEU A 215 -6.97 -8.07 -8.24
N ARG A 216 -7.25 -9.15 -8.98
CA ARG A 216 -6.45 -10.39 -8.99
C ARG A 216 -5.11 -10.28 -9.72
N ASN A 217 -4.97 -9.37 -10.70
CA ASN A 217 -3.79 -9.27 -11.59
C ASN A 217 -2.79 -8.17 -11.19
N GLU A 218 -3.07 -7.34 -10.18
CA GLU A 218 -2.10 -6.33 -9.71
C GLU A 218 -0.80 -6.96 -9.16
N LEU A 219 -0.86 -8.24 -8.76
CA LEU A 219 0.28 -9.04 -8.35
C LEU A 219 1.28 -9.32 -9.49
N ASP A 220 0.82 -9.48 -10.73
CA ASP A 220 1.68 -9.90 -11.86
C ASP A 220 2.52 -8.75 -12.44
N ARG A 221 2.07 -7.49 -12.33
CA ARG A 221 2.76 -6.33 -12.95
C ARG A 221 3.81 -5.67 -12.08
N SER A 222 3.78 -5.84 -10.76
CA SER A 222 4.91 -5.47 -9.89
C SER A 222 6.19 -6.25 -10.25
N VAL A 223 6.05 -7.38 -10.94
CA VAL A 223 7.14 -8.20 -11.47
C VAL A 223 7.64 -7.72 -12.85
N ALA A 224 6.80 -7.09 -13.68
CA ALA A 224 7.12 -6.78 -15.08
C ALA A 224 7.84 -5.44 -15.33
N HIS A 225 7.87 -4.53 -14.35
CA HIS A 225 8.64 -3.26 -14.43
C HIS A 225 10.05 -3.35 -13.79
N ARG A 226 10.53 -4.57 -13.51
CA ARG A 226 11.86 -4.84 -12.95
C ARG A 226 12.65 -5.89 -13.77
N ILE A 227 12.65 -5.73 -15.09
CA ILE A 227 13.66 -6.33 -15.99
C ILE A 227 14.39 -5.19 -16.69
#